data_AF-A0A3B9AS21-F1
#
_entry.id   AF-A0A3B9AS21-F1
#
_cell.length_a   1.000
_cell.length_b   1.000
_cell.length_c   1.000
_cell.angle_alpha   90.00
_cell.angle_beta   90.00
_cell.angle_gamma   90.00
#
_symmetry.space_group_name_H-M   'P 1'
#
loop_
_entity.id
_entity.type
_entity.pdbx_description
1 polymer ?
#
loop_
_entity_poly.entity_id
_entity_poly.type
_entity_poly.pdbx_seq_one_letter_code
_entity_poly.pdbx_strand_id
1 'polypeptide(L)'
;RWCQLLAKKGYVAATIQYRLFPFLVLGFPDSTDIFDTAVKAMGDMKAAVRYFREDAATTNTFKIDPSHIFIGGYSAGAVTALHTAFINADDQLPAFLQTLIVNNGGLEGISGTASNKTYASNSGAVVNMSGGLYRSSWVEADESPLVSIHGTADETVPYTFGLAANIAFLEGSSLVHEQANEVGLWNNLLTVPGAGHTNLYDSPVYNPFIDSFWINTTTMLEQLTCTTVSVKEPEISANQWTLFPNPIQGNGFNIQLPVVAESVTLQIFDATGKMVQQSANLTNSAFVSLSNLSKGFYHVRILHPELQFETKGLLIP
;
A
#
# COMPACT_ATOMS: atom_id res chain seq x y z
N ARG A 1 -2.37 -15.08 18.76
CA ARG A 1 -1.31 -14.08 19.04
C ARG A 1 -1.33 -12.93 18.04
N TRP A 2 -1.16 -13.17 16.74
CA TRP A 2 -1.00 -12.11 15.72
C TRP A 2 -2.24 -11.23 15.50
N CYS A 3 -3.44 -11.82 15.43
CA CYS A 3 -4.67 -11.02 15.34
C CYS A 3 -4.87 -10.09 16.54
N GLN A 4 -4.48 -10.53 17.75
CA GLN A 4 -4.54 -9.68 18.94
C GLN A 4 -3.51 -8.55 18.89
N LEU A 5 -2.32 -8.81 18.33
CA LEU A 5 -1.30 -7.78 18.10
C LEU A 5 -1.81 -6.71 17.14
N LEU A 6 -2.39 -7.11 16.01
CA LEU A 6 -2.97 -6.21 15.01
C LEU A 6 -4.19 -5.45 15.56
N ALA A 7 -5.07 -6.13 16.30
CA ALA A 7 -6.22 -5.49 16.95
C ALA A 7 -5.81 -4.40 17.95
N LYS A 8 -4.73 -4.61 18.72
CA LYS A 8 -4.16 -3.59 19.61
C LYS A 8 -3.58 -2.39 18.86
N LYS A 9 -3.30 -2.53 17.57
CA LYS A 9 -2.83 -1.46 16.67
C LYS A 9 -3.95 -0.82 15.86
N GLY A 10 -5.22 -1.17 16.11
CA GLY A 10 -6.38 -0.56 15.47
C GLY A 10 -6.88 -1.27 14.21
N TYR A 11 -6.32 -2.43 13.86
CA TYR A 11 -6.81 -3.22 12.73
C TYR A 11 -7.97 -4.13 13.13
N VAL A 12 -8.96 -4.29 12.26
CA VAL A 12 -9.86 -5.43 12.31
C VAL A 12 -9.10 -6.66 11.81
N ALA A 13 -8.83 -7.60 12.69
CA ALA A 13 -8.08 -8.80 12.35
C ALA A 13 -8.98 -10.04 12.36
N ALA A 14 -8.97 -10.79 11.26
CA ALA A 14 -9.74 -12.00 11.10
C ALA A 14 -8.86 -13.20 10.72
N THR A 15 -9.24 -14.38 11.18
CA THR A 15 -8.63 -15.66 10.79
C THR A 15 -9.60 -16.41 9.90
N ILE A 16 -9.17 -16.76 8.69
CA ILE A 16 -10.00 -17.54 7.77
C ILE A 16 -9.70 -19.03 7.93
N GLN A 17 -10.73 -19.86 7.79
CA GLN A 17 -10.60 -21.32 7.70
C GLN A 17 -10.58 -21.70 6.22
N TYR A 18 -9.44 -21.47 5.56
CA TYR A 18 -9.25 -21.88 4.17
C TYR A 18 -9.15 -23.41 4.07
N ARG A 19 -9.47 -23.96 2.89
CA ARG A 19 -9.44 -25.40 2.66
C ARG A 19 -8.02 -25.94 2.83
N LEU A 20 -7.92 -26.98 3.67
CA LEU A 20 -6.69 -27.74 3.91
C LEU A 20 -6.82 -29.12 3.29
N PHE A 21 -5.69 -29.70 2.89
CA PHE A 21 -5.70 -31.07 2.43
C PHE A 21 -5.99 -31.98 3.63
N PRO A 22 -6.98 -32.89 3.56
CA PRO A 22 -7.37 -33.70 4.72
C PRO A 22 -6.44 -34.90 4.89
N PHE A 23 -5.20 -34.63 5.34
CA PHE A 23 -4.14 -35.63 5.53
C PHE A 23 -4.56 -36.84 6.38
N LEU A 24 -5.41 -36.63 7.40
CA LEU A 24 -5.88 -37.68 8.30
C LEU A 24 -6.83 -38.69 7.64
N VAL A 25 -7.47 -38.31 6.53
CA VAL A 25 -8.50 -39.13 5.85
C VAL A 25 -8.00 -39.65 4.50
N LEU A 26 -7.17 -38.88 3.80
CA LEU A 26 -6.69 -39.21 2.45
C LEU A 26 -5.22 -39.66 2.39
N GLY A 27 -4.49 -39.66 3.51
CA GLY A 27 -3.06 -39.98 3.53
C GLY A 27 -2.17 -38.81 3.10
N PHE A 28 -0.89 -39.07 2.81
CA PHE A 28 -0.01 -38.04 2.25
C PHE A 28 -0.31 -37.88 0.75
N PRO A 29 -0.70 -36.69 0.28
CA PRO A 29 -1.03 -36.42 -1.11
C PRO A 29 0.19 -36.51 -2.03
N ASP A 30 -0.05 -36.75 -3.32
CA ASP A 30 0.93 -36.40 -4.35
C ASP A 30 0.96 -34.89 -4.60
N SER A 31 1.94 -34.41 -5.36
CA SER A 31 2.10 -32.97 -5.59
C SER A 31 0.85 -32.33 -6.20
N THR A 32 0.10 -33.04 -7.04
CA THR A 32 -1.06 -32.53 -7.79
C THR A 32 -2.24 -32.23 -6.87
N ASP A 33 -2.54 -33.12 -5.93
CA ASP A 33 -3.61 -32.94 -4.94
C ASP A 33 -3.34 -31.78 -3.97
N ILE A 34 -2.05 -31.54 -3.64
CA ILE A 34 -1.64 -30.38 -2.86
C ILE A 34 -1.83 -29.09 -3.64
N PHE A 35 -1.41 -29.08 -4.92
CA PHE A 35 -1.60 -27.91 -5.77
C PHE A 35 -3.09 -27.60 -5.96
N ASP A 36 -3.95 -28.60 -6.13
CA ASP A 36 -5.40 -28.41 -6.21
C ASP A 36 -5.95 -27.78 -4.92
N THR A 37 -5.48 -28.26 -3.77
CA THR A 37 -5.88 -27.70 -2.47
C THR A 37 -5.35 -26.29 -2.26
N ALA A 38 -4.14 -25.99 -2.71
CA ALA A 38 -3.57 -24.64 -2.66
C ALA A 38 -4.39 -23.66 -3.53
N VAL A 39 -4.79 -24.07 -4.73
CA VAL A 39 -5.67 -23.28 -5.62
C VAL A 39 -7.03 -23.04 -4.96
N LYS A 40 -7.59 -24.05 -4.31
CA LYS A 40 -8.83 -23.92 -3.51
C LYS A 40 -8.66 -22.91 -2.37
N ALA A 41 -7.56 -22.98 -1.64
CA ALA A 41 -7.25 -22.05 -0.56
C ALA A 41 -7.08 -20.60 -1.06
N MET A 42 -6.50 -20.39 -2.25
CA MET A 42 -6.43 -19.07 -2.89
C MET A 42 -7.84 -18.50 -3.10
N GLY A 43 -8.75 -19.32 -3.66
CA GLY A 43 -10.15 -18.94 -3.84
C GLY A 43 -10.86 -18.59 -2.53
N ASP A 44 -10.55 -19.30 -1.43
CA ASP A 44 -11.10 -19.01 -0.10
C ASP A 44 -10.60 -17.68 0.46
N MET A 45 -9.31 -17.38 0.28
CA MET A 45 -8.72 -16.11 0.70
C MET A 45 -9.30 -14.94 -0.08
N LYS A 46 -9.45 -15.08 -1.41
CA LYS A 46 -10.13 -14.08 -2.25
C LYS A 46 -11.58 -13.87 -1.80
N ALA A 47 -12.33 -14.94 -1.53
CA ALA A 47 -13.70 -14.84 -1.04
C ALA A 47 -13.79 -14.12 0.32
N ALA A 48 -12.81 -14.31 1.20
CA ALA A 48 -12.74 -13.61 2.48
C ALA A 48 -12.48 -12.12 2.32
N VAL A 49 -11.55 -11.72 1.43
CA VAL A 49 -11.34 -10.30 1.09
C VAL A 49 -12.63 -9.67 0.57
N ARG A 50 -13.31 -10.36 -0.36
CA ARG A 50 -14.61 -9.93 -0.91
C ARG A 50 -15.69 -9.83 0.16
N TYR A 51 -15.72 -10.75 1.11
CA TYR A 51 -16.71 -10.75 2.21
C TYR A 51 -16.60 -9.50 3.06
N PHE A 52 -15.38 -9.05 3.36
CA PHE A 52 -15.16 -7.82 4.12
C PHE A 52 -15.59 -6.58 3.34
N ARG A 53 -15.35 -6.53 2.02
CA ARG A 53 -15.85 -5.44 1.17
C ARG A 53 -17.38 -5.44 1.05
N GLU A 54 -17.97 -6.62 0.93
CA GLU A 54 -19.43 -6.82 0.89
C GLU A 54 -20.09 -6.39 2.20
N ASP A 55 -19.53 -6.78 3.37
CA ASP A 55 -20.02 -6.30 4.66
C ASP A 55 -19.93 -4.77 4.74
N ALA A 56 -18.77 -4.17 4.41
CA ALA A 56 -18.57 -2.72 4.46
C ALA A 56 -19.58 -1.94 3.59
N ALA A 57 -19.97 -2.48 2.44
CA ALA A 57 -20.95 -1.88 1.53
C ALA A 57 -22.41 -2.09 1.95
N THR A 58 -22.68 -3.01 2.89
CA THR A 58 -24.03 -3.40 3.27
C THR A 58 -24.31 -3.12 4.76
N THR A 59 -24.19 -4.15 5.61
CA THR A 59 -24.47 -4.05 7.05
C THR A 59 -23.41 -3.23 7.78
N ASN A 60 -22.20 -3.23 7.24
CA ASN A 60 -21.01 -2.60 7.77
C ASN A 60 -20.82 -2.97 9.25
N THR A 61 -20.82 -4.27 9.52
CA THR A 61 -20.72 -4.84 10.87
C THR A 61 -19.34 -4.57 11.45
N PHE A 62 -18.28 -4.77 10.65
CA PHE A 62 -16.90 -4.71 11.12
C PHE A 62 -16.31 -3.31 11.14
N LYS A 63 -16.97 -2.33 10.49
CA LYS A 63 -16.49 -0.94 10.42
C LYS A 63 -15.08 -0.81 9.85
N ILE A 64 -14.75 -1.67 8.88
CA ILE A 64 -13.46 -1.59 8.18
C ILE A 64 -13.48 -0.48 7.13
N ASP A 65 -12.29 -0.05 6.73
CA ASP A 65 -12.11 0.63 5.45
C ASP A 65 -11.91 -0.42 4.34
N PRO A 66 -12.84 -0.58 3.38
CA PRO A 66 -12.76 -1.61 2.35
C PRO A 66 -11.65 -1.36 1.30
N SER A 67 -11.02 -0.17 1.31
CA SER A 67 -9.87 0.15 0.46
C SER A 67 -8.54 -0.35 1.04
N HIS A 68 -8.49 -0.64 2.35
CA HIS A 68 -7.28 -1.06 3.05
C HIS A 68 -7.47 -2.45 3.69
N ILE A 69 -7.47 -3.49 2.85
CA ILE A 69 -7.56 -4.89 3.29
C ILE A 69 -6.23 -5.59 2.98
N PHE A 70 -5.62 -6.19 4.01
CA PHE A 70 -4.33 -6.85 3.92
C PHE A 70 -4.49 -8.36 4.16
N ILE A 71 -3.67 -9.17 3.48
CA ILE A 71 -3.69 -10.62 3.64
C ILE A 71 -2.33 -11.11 4.15
N GLY A 72 -2.31 -12.32 4.70
CA GLY A 72 -1.08 -12.91 5.16
C GLY A 72 -1.30 -14.21 5.91
N GLY A 73 -0.20 -14.84 6.30
CA GLY A 73 -0.25 -16.09 7.03
C GLY A 73 1.11 -16.58 7.47
N TYR A 74 1.08 -17.76 8.08
CA TYR A 74 2.26 -18.51 8.50
C TYR A 74 2.29 -19.86 7.77
N SER A 75 3.47 -20.28 7.32
CA SER A 75 3.69 -21.57 6.66
C SER A 75 2.75 -21.75 5.45
N ALA A 76 1.95 -22.81 5.41
CA ALA A 76 0.94 -23.04 4.37
C ALA A 76 -0.01 -21.84 4.15
N GLY A 77 -0.36 -21.11 5.20
CA GLY A 77 -1.19 -19.89 5.07
C GLY A 77 -0.45 -18.73 4.40
N ALA A 78 0.87 -18.65 4.60
CA ALA A 78 1.72 -17.69 3.90
C ALA A 78 1.85 -18.06 2.41
N VAL A 79 2.02 -19.35 2.10
CA VAL A 79 1.97 -19.88 0.73
C VAL A 79 0.66 -19.50 0.06
N THR A 80 -0.49 -19.70 0.72
CA THR A 80 -1.79 -19.27 0.21
C THR A 80 -1.84 -17.77 -0.05
N ALA A 81 -1.35 -16.94 0.87
CA ALA A 81 -1.38 -15.49 0.72
C ALA A 81 -0.50 -15.01 -0.45
N LEU A 82 0.71 -15.54 -0.58
CA LEU A 82 1.61 -15.24 -1.69
C LEU A 82 0.99 -15.61 -3.04
N HIS A 83 0.49 -16.85 -3.18
CA HIS A 83 -0.13 -17.29 -4.44
C HIS A 83 -1.43 -16.54 -4.74
N THR A 84 -2.15 -16.06 -3.72
CA THR A 84 -3.36 -15.24 -3.90
C THR A 84 -3.04 -13.86 -4.48
N ALA A 85 -1.91 -13.27 -4.08
CA ALA A 85 -1.51 -11.92 -4.46
C ALA A 85 -0.71 -11.85 -5.77
N PHE A 86 0.13 -12.84 -6.02
CA PHE A 86 1.17 -12.82 -7.07
C PHE A 86 0.98 -13.89 -8.15
N ILE A 87 -0.23 -14.46 -8.26
CA ILE A 87 -0.59 -15.20 -9.47
C ILE A 87 -1.65 -14.39 -10.19
N ASN A 88 -1.32 -14.01 -11.42
CA ASN A 88 -2.17 -13.22 -12.28
C ASN A 88 -2.38 -13.90 -13.65
N ALA A 89 -3.11 -13.23 -14.55
CA ALA A 89 -3.51 -13.80 -15.83
C ALA A 89 -2.40 -13.80 -16.88
N ASP A 90 -1.35 -12.99 -16.67
CA ASP A 90 -0.24 -12.81 -17.59
C ASP A 90 0.90 -13.82 -17.32
N ASP A 91 0.88 -14.45 -16.14
CA ASP A 91 1.82 -15.49 -15.75
C ASP A 91 1.85 -16.70 -16.69
N GLN A 92 3.07 -17.12 -17.03
CA GLN A 92 3.29 -18.39 -17.73
C GLN A 92 3.27 -19.56 -16.75
N LEU A 93 2.05 -19.97 -16.36
CA LEU A 93 1.83 -21.08 -15.43
C LEU A 93 2.09 -22.45 -16.10
N PRO A 94 2.60 -23.46 -15.38
CA PRO A 94 2.62 -24.83 -15.89
C PRO A 94 1.21 -25.33 -16.25
N ALA A 95 1.09 -26.14 -17.31
CA ALA A 95 -0.21 -26.62 -17.82
C ALA A 95 -1.07 -27.35 -16.76
N PHE A 96 -0.43 -28.11 -15.85
CA PHE A 96 -1.13 -28.77 -14.76
C PHE A 96 -1.79 -27.75 -13.81
N LEU A 97 -1.08 -26.67 -13.47
CA LEU A 97 -1.57 -25.63 -12.57
C LEU A 97 -2.69 -24.81 -13.23
N GLN A 98 -2.55 -24.49 -14.53
CA GLN A 98 -3.63 -23.86 -15.30
C GLN A 98 -4.91 -24.70 -15.26
N THR A 99 -4.79 -26.01 -15.45
CA THR A 99 -5.93 -26.94 -15.41
C THR A 99 -6.60 -26.91 -14.03
N LEU A 100 -5.82 -26.95 -12.94
CA LEU A 100 -6.33 -26.88 -11.58
C LEU A 100 -7.05 -25.54 -11.31
N ILE A 101 -6.49 -24.42 -11.76
CA ILE A 101 -7.09 -23.09 -11.64
C ILE A 101 -8.42 -23.03 -12.38
N VAL A 102 -8.48 -23.48 -13.63
CA VAL A 102 -9.72 -23.52 -14.43
C VAL A 102 -10.79 -24.38 -13.74
N ASN A 103 -10.43 -25.58 -13.28
CA ASN A 103 -11.34 -26.49 -12.58
C ASN A 103 -11.86 -25.91 -11.26
N ASN A 104 -11.12 -24.98 -10.65
CA ASN A 104 -11.50 -24.30 -9.43
C ASN A 104 -12.07 -22.89 -9.64
N GLY A 105 -12.59 -22.60 -10.84
CA GLY A 105 -13.32 -21.34 -11.11
C GLY A 105 -12.44 -20.19 -11.57
N GLY A 106 -11.26 -20.49 -12.12
CA GLY A 106 -10.29 -19.49 -12.55
C GLY A 106 -9.56 -18.84 -11.37
N LEU A 107 -8.80 -17.77 -11.66
CA LEU A 107 -8.02 -17.04 -10.65
C LEU A 107 -8.89 -16.42 -9.55
N GLU A 108 -10.18 -16.21 -9.78
CA GLU A 108 -11.12 -15.68 -8.79
C GLU A 108 -11.73 -16.75 -7.86
N GLY A 109 -11.53 -18.02 -8.19
CA GLY A 109 -11.95 -19.15 -7.39
C GLY A 109 -13.46 -19.44 -7.39
N ILE A 110 -13.81 -20.64 -6.96
CA ILE A 110 -15.22 -21.06 -6.80
C ILE A 110 -15.89 -20.48 -5.55
N SER A 111 -15.15 -20.11 -4.51
CA SER A 111 -15.69 -19.73 -3.20
C SER A 111 -16.40 -18.37 -3.21
N GLY A 112 -17.42 -18.23 -2.35
CA GLY A 112 -18.26 -17.04 -2.24
C GLY A 112 -19.58 -17.16 -3.01
N THR A 113 -20.58 -16.37 -2.59
CA THR A 113 -21.87 -16.25 -3.27
C THR A 113 -21.74 -15.45 -4.58
N ALA A 114 -22.79 -15.42 -5.41
CA ALA A 114 -22.81 -14.57 -6.59
C ALA A 114 -22.60 -13.07 -6.25
N SER A 115 -23.20 -12.61 -5.15
CA SER A 115 -23.01 -11.25 -4.62
C SER A 115 -21.57 -11.02 -4.16
N ASN A 116 -20.98 -11.96 -3.41
CA ASN A 116 -19.58 -11.86 -2.99
C ASN A 116 -18.64 -11.65 -4.17
N LYS A 117 -18.84 -12.37 -5.27
CA LYS A 117 -18.00 -12.29 -6.47
C LYS A 117 -18.13 -10.98 -7.26
N THR A 118 -19.04 -10.08 -6.91
CA THR A 118 -19.10 -8.73 -7.51
C THR A 118 -18.12 -7.75 -6.88
N TYR A 119 -17.51 -8.09 -5.75
CA TYR A 119 -16.52 -7.25 -5.08
C TYR A 119 -15.10 -7.63 -5.52
N ALA A 120 -14.19 -6.65 -5.52
CA ALA A 120 -12.79 -6.90 -5.83
C ALA A 120 -12.16 -7.85 -4.79
N SER A 121 -11.21 -8.68 -5.21
CA SER A 121 -10.51 -9.66 -4.36
C SER A 121 -9.04 -9.30 -4.06
N ASN A 122 -8.53 -8.21 -4.63
CA ASN A 122 -7.15 -7.74 -4.44
C ASN A 122 -6.87 -7.32 -3.00
N SER A 123 -5.67 -7.58 -2.50
CA SER A 123 -5.15 -7.07 -1.23
C SER A 123 -4.39 -5.76 -1.40
N GLY A 124 -4.17 -5.03 -0.31
CA GLY A 124 -3.29 -3.86 -0.26
C GLY A 124 -1.85 -4.18 0.13
N ALA A 125 -1.57 -5.35 0.72
CA ALA A 125 -0.25 -5.83 1.10
C ALA A 125 -0.32 -7.32 1.49
N VAL A 126 0.83 -7.99 1.48
CA VAL A 126 1.01 -9.39 1.86
C VAL A 126 1.97 -9.51 3.03
N VAL A 127 1.53 -10.19 4.09
CA VAL A 127 2.37 -10.55 5.25
C VAL A 127 2.73 -12.02 5.18
N ASN A 128 3.99 -12.31 4.90
CA ASN A 128 4.52 -13.66 4.67
C ASN A 128 5.41 -14.12 5.84
N MET A 129 4.96 -15.11 6.61
CA MET A 129 5.73 -15.69 7.71
C MET A 129 6.11 -17.13 7.36
N SER A 130 7.38 -17.38 6.99
CA SER A 130 7.89 -18.69 6.56
C SER A 130 7.12 -19.33 5.39
N GLY A 131 6.82 -18.55 4.35
CA GLY A 131 6.19 -19.03 3.11
C GLY A 131 7.12 -19.01 1.89
N GLY A 132 6.55 -19.41 0.74
CA GLY A 132 7.19 -19.38 -0.57
C GLY A 132 6.18 -19.42 -1.71
N LEU A 133 6.66 -19.10 -2.92
CA LEU A 133 5.94 -19.17 -4.18
C LEU A 133 6.37 -20.39 -4.98
N TYR A 134 5.54 -20.91 -5.88
CA TYR A 134 6.01 -21.94 -6.80
C TYR A 134 7.12 -21.40 -7.74
N ARG A 135 6.99 -20.14 -8.18
CA ARG A 135 8.06 -19.37 -8.84
C ARG A 135 8.06 -17.95 -8.31
N SER A 136 9.22 -17.46 -7.88
CA SER A 136 9.42 -16.07 -7.46
C SER A 136 9.23 -15.14 -8.65
N SER A 137 9.58 -15.55 -9.87
CA SER A 137 9.46 -14.76 -11.10
C SER A 137 8.05 -14.29 -11.45
N TRP A 138 7.02 -14.75 -10.74
CA TRP A 138 5.64 -14.25 -10.86
C TRP A 138 5.42 -12.94 -10.09
N VAL A 139 6.39 -12.52 -9.27
CA VAL A 139 6.32 -11.22 -8.59
C VAL A 139 6.68 -10.11 -9.58
N GLU A 140 5.75 -9.16 -9.72
CA GLU A 140 5.83 -8.00 -10.61
C GLU A 140 5.78 -6.67 -9.83
N ALA A 141 6.12 -5.56 -10.51
CA ALA A 141 6.36 -4.27 -9.85
C ALA A 141 5.10 -3.57 -9.32
N ASP A 142 3.95 -3.80 -9.98
CA ASP A 142 2.67 -3.14 -9.74
C ASP A 142 1.71 -3.94 -8.85
N GLU A 143 2.24 -4.94 -8.13
CA GLU A 143 1.49 -5.81 -7.24
C GLU A 143 1.47 -5.32 -5.78
N SER A 144 0.83 -6.11 -4.90
CA SER A 144 0.74 -5.79 -3.47
C SER A 144 2.13 -5.76 -2.80
N PRO A 145 2.47 -4.70 -2.03
CA PRO A 145 3.67 -4.68 -1.22
C PRO A 145 3.82 -5.90 -0.31
N LEU A 146 5.05 -6.34 -0.09
CA LEU A 146 5.36 -7.61 0.59
C LEU A 146 6.24 -7.40 1.82
N VAL A 147 5.82 -7.91 2.98
CA VAL A 147 6.68 -8.02 4.15
C VAL A 147 6.84 -9.48 4.56
N SER A 148 8.09 -9.92 4.73
CA SER A 148 8.44 -11.31 4.96
C SER A 148 9.34 -11.49 6.19
N ILE A 149 9.20 -12.62 6.87
CA ILE A 149 10.17 -13.12 7.86
C ILE A 149 10.40 -14.61 7.63
N HIS A 150 11.66 -15.05 7.67
CA HIS A 150 12.00 -16.44 7.39
C HIS A 150 13.33 -16.83 8.06
N GLY A 151 13.36 -18.01 8.66
CA GLY A 151 14.56 -18.59 9.26
C GLY A 151 15.46 -19.28 8.23
N THR A 152 16.78 -19.13 8.35
CA THR A 152 17.72 -19.71 7.35
C THR A 152 17.91 -21.23 7.50
N ALA A 153 17.48 -21.82 8.61
CA ALA A 153 17.53 -23.25 8.90
C ALA A 153 16.11 -23.87 8.88
N ASP A 154 15.19 -23.29 8.10
CA ASP A 154 13.85 -23.82 7.92
C ASP A 154 13.87 -25.09 7.05
N GLU A 155 13.69 -26.24 7.70
CA GLU A 155 13.66 -27.56 7.07
C GLU A 155 12.26 -27.94 6.56
N THR A 156 11.22 -27.13 6.83
CA THR A 156 9.84 -27.42 6.43
C THR A 156 9.47 -26.64 5.18
N VAL A 157 9.72 -25.33 5.16
CA VAL A 157 9.59 -24.49 3.97
C VAL A 157 10.98 -23.92 3.70
N PRO A 158 11.68 -24.35 2.64
CA PRO A 158 13.05 -23.91 2.42
C PRO A 158 13.17 -22.38 2.30
N TYR A 159 14.16 -21.79 2.97
CA TYR A 159 14.45 -20.36 2.92
C TYR A 159 14.75 -19.86 1.49
N THR A 160 15.51 -20.65 0.73
CA THR A 160 15.89 -20.37 -0.67
C THR A 160 14.95 -21.05 -1.65
N PHE A 161 15.03 -22.37 -1.79
CA PHE A 161 14.14 -23.17 -2.63
C PHE A 161 14.22 -24.64 -2.24
N GLY A 162 13.20 -25.42 -2.61
CA GLY A 162 13.20 -26.87 -2.47
C GLY A 162 11.80 -27.43 -2.25
N LEU A 163 11.72 -28.69 -1.82
CA LEU A 163 10.44 -29.31 -1.49
C LEU A 163 9.99 -28.89 -0.09
N ALA A 164 8.96 -28.06 -0.03
CA ALA A 164 8.25 -27.78 1.20
C ALA A 164 7.54 -29.05 1.71
N ALA A 165 7.78 -29.39 2.97
CA ALA A 165 7.32 -30.60 3.65
C ALA A 165 7.55 -31.90 2.83
N ASN A 166 8.58 -31.92 1.98
CA ASN A 166 8.90 -33.01 1.03
C ASN A 166 7.81 -33.30 -0.02
N ILE A 167 6.90 -32.37 -0.27
CA ILE A 167 5.70 -32.62 -1.09
C ILE A 167 5.50 -31.62 -2.24
N ALA A 168 5.84 -30.35 -2.07
CA ALA A 168 5.60 -29.31 -3.07
C ALA A 168 6.84 -28.44 -3.25
N PHE A 169 7.30 -28.27 -4.48
CA PHE A 169 8.40 -27.36 -4.76
C PHE A 169 7.96 -25.91 -4.53
N LEU A 170 8.75 -25.17 -3.74
CA LEU A 170 8.59 -23.73 -3.53
C LEU A 170 9.96 -23.04 -3.59
N GLU A 171 9.94 -21.81 -4.07
CA GLU A 171 10.98 -20.80 -3.90
C GLU A 171 10.61 -19.96 -2.68
N GLY A 172 11.48 -20.04 -1.68
CA GLY A 172 11.31 -19.44 -0.38
C GLY A 172 11.48 -17.93 -0.38
N SER A 173 11.36 -17.36 0.82
CA SER A 173 11.31 -15.90 0.96
C SER A 173 12.59 -15.19 0.50
N SER A 174 13.75 -15.85 0.44
CA SER A 174 14.97 -15.22 -0.07
C SER A 174 14.87 -14.91 -1.57
N LEU A 175 14.39 -15.86 -2.37
CA LEU A 175 14.27 -15.70 -3.82
C LEU A 175 13.08 -14.81 -4.17
N VAL A 176 11.98 -14.91 -3.41
CA VAL A 176 10.85 -13.98 -3.55
C VAL A 176 11.29 -12.54 -3.25
N HIS A 177 12.12 -12.32 -2.22
CA HIS A 177 12.68 -11.01 -1.91
C HIS A 177 13.65 -10.50 -2.99
N GLU A 178 14.51 -11.37 -3.52
CA GLU A 178 15.42 -11.03 -4.61
C GLU A 178 14.67 -10.56 -5.86
N GLN A 179 13.67 -11.33 -6.30
CA GLN A 179 12.80 -10.91 -7.40
C GLN A 179 12.08 -9.60 -7.10
N ALA A 180 11.47 -9.47 -5.92
CA ALA A 180 10.74 -8.26 -5.54
C ALA A 180 11.65 -7.01 -5.58
N ASN A 181 12.93 -7.13 -5.21
CA ASN A 181 13.90 -6.05 -5.36
C ASN A 181 14.24 -5.78 -6.83
N GLU A 182 14.40 -6.83 -7.65
CA GLU A 182 14.72 -6.71 -9.08
C GLU A 182 13.65 -5.94 -9.85
N VAL A 183 12.37 -6.23 -9.60
CA VAL A 183 11.24 -5.55 -10.26
C VAL A 183 10.87 -4.23 -9.59
N GLY A 184 11.46 -3.90 -8.44
CA GLY A 184 11.17 -2.68 -7.70
C GLY A 184 9.84 -2.70 -6.92
N LEU A 185 9.29 -3.89 -6.64
CA LEU A 185 8.15 -4.04 -5.74
C LEU A 185 8.53 -3.54 -4.34
N TRP A 186 7.67 -2.74 -3.73
CA TRP A 186 7.90 -2.31 -2.35
C TRP A 186 7.83 -3.49 -1.39
N ASN A 187 8.98 -3.90 -0.85
CA ASN A 187 9.07 -5.09 -0.05
C ASN A 187 10.11 -5.01 1.08
N ASN A 188 10.00 -5.91 2.07
CA ASN A 188 10.98 -6.09 3.14
C ASN A 188 11.08 -7.56 3.55
N LEU A 189 12.29 -8.09 3.71
CA LEU A 189 12.54 -9.42 4.27
C LEU A 189 13.38 -9.31 5.54
N LEU A 190 12.87 -9.85 6.65
CA LEU A 190 13.66 -10.12 7.84
C LEU A 190 14.19 -11.56 7.81
N THR A 191 15.47 -11.70 7.52
CA THR A 191 16.18 -12.99 7.56
C THR A 191 16.60 -13.30 9.00
N VAL A 192 16.34 -14.51 9.48
CA VAL A 192 16.68 -14.93 10.85
C VAL A 192 17.69 -16.08 10.84
N PRO A 193 19.00 -15.78 11.01
CA PRO A 193 20.05 -16.79 10.97
C PRO A 193 19.85 -17.89 12.02
N GLY A 194 19.91 -19.15 11.56
CA GLY A 194 19.84 -20.35 12.41
C GLY A 194 18.44 -20.68 12.95
N ALA A 195 17.43 -19.85 12.70
CA ALA A 195 16.05 -20.19 13.02
C ALA A 195 15.50 -21.20 11.99
N GLY A 196 14.71 -22.15 12.47
CA GLY A 196 13.93 -23.09 11.68
C GLY A 196 12.44 -22.72 11.64
N HIS A 197 11.60 -23.65 11.20
CA HIS A 197 10.20 -23.36 10.86
C HIS A 197 9.36 -22.86 12.04
N THR A 198 9.35 -23.62 13.13
CA THR A 198 8.48 -23.36 14.28
C THR A 198 9.23 -22.63 15.40
N ASN A 199 10.49 -22.98 15.63
CA ASN A 199 11.28 -22.37 16.70
C ASN A 199 11.50 -20.87 16.50
N LEU A 200 11.46 -20.37 15.25
CA LEU A 200 11.46 -18.93 14.95
C LEU A 200 10.39 -18.16 15.74
N TYR A 201 9.21 -18.74 15.90
CA TYR A 201 8.05 -18.05 16.50
C TYR A 201 7.83 -18.38 17.98
N ASP A 202 8.34 -19.54 18.42
CA ASP A 202 8.10 -20.08 19.77
C ASP A 202 9.31 -19.92 20.70
N SER A 203 10.53 -19.81 20.16
CA SER A 203 11.75 -19.69 20.97
C SER A 203 12.02 -18.23 21.36
N PRO A 204 12.21 -17.93 22.65
CA PRO A 204 12.50 -16.57 23.11
C PRO A 204 13.75 -15.94 22.50
N VAL A 205 14.71 -16.75 22.03
CA VAL A 205 15.96 -16.27 21.41
C VAL A 205 15.70 -15.47 20.14
N TYR A 206 14.58 -15.72 19.43
CA TYR A 206 14.22 -15.02 18.20
C TYR A 206 13.19 -13.92 18.39
N ASN A 207 12.72 -13.67 19.62
CA ASN A 207 11.76 -12.58 19.90
C ASN A 207 12.20 -11.21 19.34
N PRO A 208 13.48 -10.79 19.44
CA PRO A 208 13.90 -9.52 18.86
C PRO A 208 13.68 -9.41 17.34
N PHE A 209 13.79 -10.54 16.63
CA PHE A 209 13.48 -10.59 15.20
C PHE A 209 11.98 -10.50 14.97
N ILE A 210 11.16 -11.23 15.74
CA ILE A 210 9.69 -11.14 15.66
C ILE A 210 9.21 -9.70 15.91
N ASP A 211 9.78 -9.02 16.91
CA ASP A 211 9.44 -7.64 17.23
C ASP A 211 9.82 -6.70 16.09
N SER A 212 11.03 -6.86 15.53
CA SER A 212 11.50 -6.07 14.39
C SER A 212 10.62 -6.28 13.14
N PHE A 213 10.24 -7.53 12.87
CA PHE A 213 9.33 -7.87 11.78
C PHE A 213 7.99 -7.17 11.94
N TRP A 214 7.36 -7.25 13.12
CA TRP A 214 6.07 -6.61 13.33
C TRP A 214 6.15 -5.08 13.30
N ILE A 215 7.28 -4.46 13.68
CA ILE A 215 7.50 -3.03 13.48
C ILE A 215 7.51 -2.70 11.98
N ASN A 216 8.30 -3.41 11.17
CA ASN A 216 8.37 -3.20 9.73
C ASN A 216 7.02 -3.43 9.05
N THR A 217 6.35 -4.54 9.40
CA THR A 217 5.01 -4.86 8.92
C THR A 217 4.05 -3.73 9.24
N THR A 218 3.92 -3.33 10.50
CA THR A 218 2.90 -2.33 10.85
C THR A 218 3.23 -0.95 10.30
N THR A 219 4.51 -0.62 10.13
CA THR A 219 4.92 0.62 9.46
C THR A 219 4.46 0.64 8.00
N MET A 220 4.65 -0.46 7.27
CA MET A 220 4.18 -0.58 5.89
C MET A 220 2.65 -0.49 5.82
N LEU A 221 1.94 -1.26 6.65
CA LEU A 221 0.48 -1.25 6.67
C LEU A 221 -0.07 0.14 7.03
N GLU A 222 0.54 0.83 8.01
CA GLU A 222 0.20 2.18 8.42
C GLU A 222 0.42 3.18 7.28
N GLN A 223 1.57 3.13 6.60
CA GLN A 223 1.86 3.99 5.46
C GLN A 223 0.84 3.80 4.33
N LEU A 224 0.45 2.56 4.03
CA LEU A 224 -0.57 2.25 3.03
C LEU A 224 -1.96 2.77 3.43
N THR A 225 -2.30 2.76 4.72
CA THR A 225 -3.55 3.35 5.23
C THR A 225 -3.53 4.87 5.34
N CYS A 226 -2.37 5.48 5.61
CA CYS A 226 -2.28 6.91 5.90
C CYS A 226 -2.00 7.76 4.65
N THR A 227 -1.45 7.17 3.57
CA THR A 227 -1.22 7.90 2.31
C THR A 227 -2.51 8.33 1.61
N THR A 228 -3.66 7.73 1.95
CA THR A 228 -4.97 8.10 1.39
C THR A 228 -5.68 9.25 2.12
N VAL A 229 -5.18 9.73 3.25
CA VAL A 229 -5.70 10.95 3.93
C VAL A 229 -4.85 12.20 3.68
N SER A 230 -3.80 12.11 2.87
CA SER A 230 -3.04 13.29 2.46
C SER A 230 -3.79 14.05 1.37
N VAL A 231 -4.15 15.30 1.66
CA VAL A 231 -4.50 16.29 0.64
C VAL A 231 -3.36 16.28 -0.37
N LYS A 232 -3.66 16.12 -1.67
CA LYS A 232 -2.69 16.31 -2.76
C LYS A 232 -1.92 17.59 -2.46
N GLU A 233 -0.66 17.46 -2.06
CA GLU A 233 0.20 18.61 -1.84
C GLU A 233 0.34 19.28 -3.21
N PRO A 234 -0.19 20.50 -3.42
CA PRO A 234 -0.13 21.11 -4.74
C PRO A 234 1.33 21.28 -5.10
N GLU A 235 1.70 20.93 -6.32
CA GLU A 235 3.05 21.17 -6.82
C GLU A 235 3.38 22.66 -6.61
N ILE A 236 4.36 22.93 -5.75
CA ILE A 236 4.90 24.27 -5.58
C ILE A 236 5.62 24.59 -6.89
N SER A 237 4.98 25.37 -7.74
CA SER A 237 5.62 25.92 -8.93
C SER A 237 6.71 26.88 -8.45
N ALA A 238 7.95 26.38 -8.42
CA ALA A 238 9.10 27.19 -8.07
C ALA A 238 9.22 28.36 -9.06
N ASN A 239 9.03 29.59 -8.56
CA ASN A 239 9.48 30.86 -9.13
C ASN A 239 8.93 31.29 -10.51
N GLN A 240 7.62 31.50 -10.67
CA GLN A 240 7.11 32.11 -11.93
C GLN A 240 6.32 33.41 -11.83
N TRP A 241 6.24 34.07 -10.67
CA TRP A 241 5.60 35.39 -10.59
C TRP A 241 6.50 36.45 -10.00
N THR A 242 6.32 37.71 -10.40
CA THR A 242 7.08 38.86 -9.88
C THR A 242 6.16 39.99 -9.50
N LEU A 243 6.57 40.79 -8.51
CA LEU A 243 5.93 42.05 -8.17
C LEU A 243 6.96 43.18 -8.23
N PHE A 244 6.57 44.33 -8.78
CA PHE A 244 7.47 45.48 -8.95
C PHE A 244 6.69 46.80 -9.14
N PRO A 245 7.27 47.96 -8.76
CA PRO A 245 8.51 48.09 -7.99
C PRO A 245 8.29 47.68 -6.52
N ASN A 246 9.31 47.11 -5.90
CA ASN A 246 9.37 46.85 -4.47
C ASN A 246 10.77 47.23 -3.97
N PRO A 247 10.95 48.30 -3.18
CA PRO A 247 9.92 49.08 -2.48
C PRO A 247 8.98 49.90 -3.39
N ILE A 248 7.76 50.17 -2.90
CA ILE A 248 6.73 50.92 -3.64
C ILE A 248 7.16 52.38 -3.85
N GLN A 249 7.00 52.87 -5.09
CA GLN A 249 7.33 54.26 -5.46
C GLN A 249 6.09 55.12 -5.82
N GLY A 250 4.88 54.58 -5.67
CA GLY A 250 3.64 55.25 -6.06
C GLY A 250 2.42 54.76 -5.29
N ASN A 251 1.25 54.85 -5.92
CA ASN A 251 -0.02 54.42 -5.33
C ASN A 251 -0.31 52.92 -5.51
N GLY A 252 0.67 52.11 -5.93
CA GLY A 252 0.48 50.69 -6.20
C GLY A 252 1.71 49.99 -6.78
N PHE A 253 1.54 48.73 -7.15
CA PHE A 253 2.55 47.88 -7.80
C PHE A 253 1.95 47.08 -8.95
N ASN A 254 2.81 46.61 -9.85
CA ASN A 254 2.46 45.65 -10.87
C ASN A 254 2.82 44.23 -10.40
N ILE A 255 1.99 43.28 -10.79
CA ILE A 255 2.32 41.86 -10.75
C ILE A 255 2.47 41.32 -12.17
N GLN A 256 3.36 40.35 -12.32
CA GLN A 256 3.45 39.51 -13.51
C GLN A 256 3.36 38.06 -13.06
N LEU A 257 2.32 37.39 -13.52
CA LEU A 257 1.98 36.00 -13.26
C LEU A 257 2.51 35.14 -14.42
N PRO A 258 2.77 33.84 -14.19
CA PRO A 258 2.93 32.91 -15.30
C PRO A 258 1.67 32.90 -16.16
N VAL A 259 1.80 32.50 -17.42
CA VAL A 259 0.64 32.29 -18.29
C VAL A 259 -0.19 31.16 -17.70
N VAL A 260 -1.29 31.53 -17.06
CA VAL A 260 -2.28 30.62 -16.46
C VAL A 260 -3.56 30.71 -17.27
N ALA A 261 -4.21 29.56 -17.50
CA ALA A 261 -5.49 29.50 -18.22
C ALA A 261 -6.64 30.11 -17.41
N GLU A 262 -6.49 30.18 -16.09
CA GLU A 262 -7.50 30.65 -15.14
C GLU A 262 -7.05 31.92 -14.40
N SER A 263 -8.02 32.65 -13.85
CA SER A 263 -7.76 33.87 -13.09
C SER A 263 -7.38 33.57 -11.65
N VAL A 264 -6.47 34.36 -11.08
CA VAL A 264 -6.02 34.23 -9.70
C VAL A 264 -6.62 35.29 -8.77
N THR A 265 -6.57 35.03 -7.48
CA THR A 265 -6.87 36.02 -6.44
C THR A 265 -5.59 36.41 -5.69
N LEU A 266 -5.30 37.69 -5.59
CA LEU A 266 -4.21 38.24 -4.79
C LEU A 266 -4.73 38.72 -3.43
N GLN A 267 -4.02 38.41 -2.37
CA GLN A 267 -4.29 38.83 -1.00
C GLN A 267 -3.05 39.49 -0.40
N ILE A 268 -3.26 40.60 0.32
CA ILE A 268 -2.21 41.35 1.02
C ILE A 268 -2.48 41.25 2.52
N PHE A 269 -1.45 40.90 3.27
CA PHE A 269 -1.47 40.76 4.72
C PHE A 269 -0.47 41.72 5.36
N ASP A 270 -0.82 42.29 6.51
CA ASP A 270 0.13 43.05 7.32
C ASP A 270 1.09 42.13 8.11
N ALA A 271 2.04 42.72 8.83
CA ALA A 271 3.03 41.99 9.64
C ALA A 271 2.43 41.13 10.77
N THR A 272 1.16 41.32 11.12
CA THR A 272 0.44 40.49 12.10
C THR A 272 -0.29 39.31 11.46
N GLY A 273 -0.27 39.21 10.12
CA GLY A 273 -1.00 38.20 9.36
C GLY A 273 -2.47 38.56 9.12
N LYS A 274 -2.90 39.79 9.41
CA LYS A 274 -4.27 40.25 9.11
C LYS A 274 -4.36 40.61 7.64
N MET A 275 -5.37 40.10 6.94
CA MET A 275 -5.65 40.48 5.55
C MET A 275 -6.11 41.95 5.51
N VAL A 276 -5.37 42.77 4.78
CA VAL A 276 -5.64 44.21 4.63
C VAL A 276 -6.24 44.57 3.28
N GLN A 277 -6.01 43.74 2.26
CA GLN A 277 -6.55 43.96 0.92
C GLN A 277 -6.64 42.65 0.12
N GLN A 278 -7.60 42.59 -0.80
CA GLN A 278 -7.77 41.49 -1.75
C GLN A 278 -8.09 42.03 -3.15
N SER A 279 -7.62 41.35 -4.19
CA SER A 279 -7.92 41.65 -5.59
C SER A 279 -8.13 40.34 -6.35
N ALA A 280 -9.34 40.13 -6.88
CA ALA A 280 -9.73 38.91 -7.56
C ALA A 280 -9.69 39.05 -9.09
N ASN A 281 -9.80 37.93 -9.80
CA ASN A 281 -9.88 37.85 -11.25
C ASN A 281 -8.67 38.43 -11.99
N LEU A 282 -7.46 38.29 -11.43
CA LEU A 282 -6.23 38.77 -12.05
C LEU A 282 -5.70 37.73 -13.05
N THR A 283 -5.24 38.19 -14.21
CA THR A 283 -4.66 37.33 -15.26
C THR A 283 -3.39 37.98 -15.80
N ASN A 284 -2.39 37.17 -16.17
CA ASN A 284 -1.12 37.56 -16.82
C ASN A 284 -0.34 38.69 -16.14
N SER A 285 -0.77 39.94 -16.28
CA SER A 285 -0.17 41.11 -15.64
C SER A 285 -1.27 42.07 -15.17
N ALA A 286 -1.16 42.55 -13.93
CA ALA A 286 -2.15 43.46 -13.36
C ALA A 286 -1.50 44.52 -12.47
N PHE A 287 -2.11 45.70 -12.43
CA PHE A 287 -1.77 46.75 -11.48
C PHE A 287 -2.66 46.66 -10.25
N VAL A 288 -2.06 46.71 -9.06
CA VAL A 288 -2.73 46.66 -7.76
C VAL A 288 -2.53 47.98 -7.03
N SER A 289 -3.62 48.72 -6.82
CA SER A 289 -3.63 49.99 -6.08
C SER A 289 -3.57 49.78 -4.57
N LEU A 290 -2.81 50.59 -3.84
CA LEU A 290 -2.54 50.49 -2.40
C LEU A 290 -3.13 51.66 -1.60
N SER A 291 -4.17 52.32 -2.11
CA SER A 291 -4.60 53.68 -1.74
C SER A 291 -4.87 53.93 -0.25
N ASN A 292 -5.04 52.88 0.56
CA ASN A 292 -5.42 52.96 1.96
C ASN A 292 -4.49 52.18 2.91
N LEU A 293 -3.31 51.75 2.45
CA LEU A 293 -2.34 51.05 3.31
C LEU A 293 -1.31 52.04 3.88
N SER A 294 -0.94 51.81 5.14
CA SER A 294 0.07 52.60 5.84
C SER A 294 1.48 52.17 5.43
N LYS A 295 2.49 52.96 5.82
CA LYS A 295 3.89 52.61 5.63
C LYS A 295 4.22 51.37 6.47
N GLY A 296 4.92 50.41 5.88
CA GLY A 296 5.25 49.17 6.56
C GLY A 296 5.62 48.03 5.63
N PHE A 297 5.84 46.87 6.24
CA PHE A 297 6.12 45.61 5.55
C PHE A 297 4.86 44.76 5.49
N TYR A 298 4.60 44.21 4.30
CA TYR A 298 3.42 43.42 3.98
C TYR A 298 3.82 42.11 3.29
N HIS A 299 2.93 41.13 3.38
CA HIS A 299 3.06 39.86 2.66
C HIS A 299 1.97 39.77 1.59
N VAL A 300 2.37 39.35 0.38
CA VAL A 300 1.47 39.19 -0.77
C VAL A 300 1.40 37.72 -1.13
N ARG A 301 0.17 37.18 -1.15
CA ARG A 301 -0.13 35.80 -1.48
C ARG A 301 -1.05 35.74 -2.70
N ILE A 302 -0.80 34.77 -3.57
CA ILE A 302 -1.69 34.43 -4.68
C ILE A 302 -2.43 33.13 -4.32
N LEU A 303 -3.74 33.12 -4.57
CA LEU A 303 -4.62 31.98 -4.44
C LEU A 303 -5.07 31.55 -5.85
N HIS A 304 -4.84 30.28 -6.17
CA HIS A 304 -5.30 29.61 -7.38
C HIS A 304 -5.85 28.23 -7.00
N PRO A 305 -6.84 27.67 -7.73
CA PRO A 305 -7.47 26.40 -7.36
C PRO A 305 -6.51 25.21 -7.36
N GLU A 306 -5.57 25.18 -8.29
CA GLU A 306 -4.70 24.01 -8.52
C GLU A 306 -3.20 24.28 -8.33
N LEU A 307 -2.80 25.54 -8.22
CA LEU A 307 -1.38 25.94 -8.22
C LEU A 307 -1.04 26.69 -6.94
N GLN A 308 0.11 26.38 -6.36
CA GLN A 308 0.67 27.18 -5.27
C GLN A 308 1.74 28.14 -5.77
N PHE A 309 1.69 29.35 -5.23
CA PHE A 309 2.64 30.43 -5.52
C PHE A 309 3.37 30.80 -4.23
N GLU A 310 4.67 31.10 -4.36
CA GLU A 310 5.47 31.64 -3.27
C GLU A 310 4.86 32.96 -2.75
N THR A 311 4.82 33.14 -1.43
CA THR A 311 4.43 34.41 -0.81
C THR A 311 5.59 35.40 -0.93
N LYS A 312 5.32 36.62 -1.40
CA LYS A 312 6.35 37.66 -1.58
C LYS A 312 6.18 38.80 -0.58
N GLY A 313 7.30 39.32 -0.09
CA GLY A 313 7.31 40.54 0.72
C GLY A 313 7.04 41.78 -0.13
N LEU A 314 6.40 42.79 0.45
CA LEU A 314 6.09 44.08 -0.17
C LEU A 314 6.40 45.18 0.85
N LEU A 315 7.26 46.14 0.46
CA LEU A 315 7.66 47.25 1.30
C LEU A 315 7.01 48.55 0.83
N ILE A 316 6.21 49.18 1.70
CA ILE A 316 5.65 50.52 1.52
C ILE A 316 6.49 51.49 2.37
N PRO A 317 7.38 52.30 1.76
CA PRO A 317 8.30 53.19 2.49
C PRO A 317 7.64 54.43 3.12
#